data_AF-A0A383E9Y6-F1
#
_entry.id   AF-A0A383E9Y6-F1
#
_cell.length_a   1.000
_cell.length_b   1.000
_cell.length_c   1.000
_cell.angle_alpha   90.00
_cell.angle_beta   90.00
_cell.angle_gamma   90.00
#
_symmetry.space_group_name_H-M   'P 1'
#
loop_
_entity.id
_entity.type
_entity.pdbx_description
1 polymer ?
#
loop_
_entity_poly.entity_id
_entity_poly.type
_entity_poly.pdbx_seq_one_letter_code
_entity_poly.pdbx_strand_id
1 'polypeptide(L)' 'MVEYIPPTLNWVREQVEEYEGSGGTRGTTLLDTGMPCIIVIHTGNKTGAIRKIPLMRVKVD' A
#
# COMPACT_ATOMS: atom_id res chain seq x y z
N MET A 1 12.27 -9.55 -15.19
CA MET A 1 12.17 -9.25 -13.75
C MET A 1 10.93 -8.37 -13.60
N VAL A 2 9.97 -8.72 -12.74
CA VAL A 2 8.74 -7.93 -12.61
C VAL A 2 9.09 -6.64 -11.88
N GLU A 3 9.14 -5.52 -12.59
CA GLU A 3 9.55 -4.24 -12.02
C GLU A 3 8.43 -3.68 -11.13
N TYR A 4 8.79 -3.18 -9.95
CA TYR A 4 7.88 -2.41 -9.11
C TYR A 4 7.76 -1.01 -9.71
N ILE A 5 6.54 -0.65 -10.15
CA ILE A 5 6.27 0.71 -10.58
C ILE A 5 5.44 1.39 -9.48
N PRO A 6 6.03 2.36 -8.75
CA PRO A 6 5.34 2.99 -7.65
C PRO A 6 4.10 3.78 -8.11
N PRO A 7 3.14 4.02 -7.21
CA PRO A 7 2.00 4.88 -7.47
C PRO A 7 2.44 6.31 -7.84
N THR A 8 1.67 6.98 -8.69
CA THR A 8 1.93 8.37 -9.10
C THR A 8 1.56 9.38 -8.01
N LEU A 9 0.68 8.99 -7.09
CA LEU A 9 0.26 9.83 -5.96
C LEU A 9 1.29 9.76 -4.83
N ASN A 10 1.82 10.91 -4.43
CA ASN A 10 2.89 11.00 -3.41
C ASN A 10 2.47 10.39 -2.07
N TRP A 11 1.28 10.73 -1.57
CA TRP A 11 0.80 10.20 -0.28
C TRP A 11 0.74 8.68 -0.26
N VAL A 12 0.41 8.05 -1.39
CA VAL A 12 0.34 6.58 -1.51
C VAL A 12 1.73 5.98 -1.38
N ARG A 13 2.72 6.60 -2.03
CA ARG A 13 4.12 6.17 -1.98
C ARG A 13 4.67 6.32 -0.57
N GLU A 14 4.50 7.49 0.04
CA GLU A 14 4.94 7.79 1.40
C GLU A 14 4.33 6.81 2.40
N GLN A 15 3.03 6.53 2.29
CA GLN A 15 2.37 5.57 3.15
C GLN A 15 2.88 4.13 2.98
N VAL A 16 3.14 3.69 1.75
CA VAL A 16 3.73 2.37 1.48
C VAL A 16 5.15 2.28 2.05
N GLU A 17 5.97 3.31 1.85
CA GLU A 17 7.34 3.38 2.35
C GLU A 17 7.38 3.38 3.89
N GLU A 18 6.49 4.11 4.54
CA GLU A 18 6.38 4.13 6.00
C GLU A 18 5.89 2.79 6.56
N TYR A 19 4.85 2.21 5.96
CA TYR A 19 4.31 0.93 6.40
C TYR A 19 5.38 -0.16 6.27
N GLU A 20 5.99 -0.31 5.08
CA GLU A 20 6.98 -1.36 4.84
C GLU A 20 8.30 -1.10 5.60
N GLY A 21 8.79 0.14 5.60
CA GLY A 21 10.01 0.53 6.30
C GLY A 21 9.91 0.43 7.83
N SER A 22 8.70 0.47 8.38
CA SER A 22 8.44 0.23 9.80
C SER A 22 8.14 -1.23 10.15
N GLY A 23 8.08 -2.14 9.17
CA GLY A 23 7.63 -3.51 9.38
C GLY A 23 6.16 -3.60 9.81
N GLY A 24 5.33 -2.61 9.45
CA GLY A 24 3.91 -2.54 9.80
C GLY A 24 3.62 -2.03 11.21
N THR A 25 4.53 -1.24 11.80
CA THR A 25 4.34 -0.60 13.11
C THR A 25 3.94 0.88 13.02
N ARG A 26 4.15 1.50 11.85
CA ARG A 26 3.76 2.88 11.51
C ARG A 26 3.01 2.90 10.17
N GLY A 27 2.30 3.98 9.87
CA GLY A 27 1.45 4.07 8.67
C GLY A 27 0.28 3.06 8.65
N THR A 28 -0.14 2.56 9.81
CA THR A 28 -1.10 1.44 9.93
C THR A 28 -2.56 1.85 9.82
N THR A 29 -2.83 3.15 9.72
CA THR A 29 -4.15 3.71 9.41
C THR A 29 -4.16 4.33 8.03
N LEU A 30 -5.34 4.38 7.40
CA LEU A 30 -5.48 5.00 6.09
C LEU A 30 -5.55 6.51 6.25
N LEU A 31 -4.43 7.21 5.99
CA LEU A 31 -4.32 8.66 6.18
C LEU A 31 -4.84 9.07 7.58
N ASP A 32 -5.52 10.21 7.66
CA ASP A 32 -6.09 10.79 8.88
C ASP A 32 -7.43 10.16 9.29
N THR A 33 -7.87 9.08 8.62
CA THR A 33 -9.18 8.46 8.91
C THR A 33 -9.20 7.66 10.21
N GLY A 34 -8.03 7.30 10.75
CA GLY A 34 -7.90 6.40 11.89
C GLY A 34 -8.30 4.94 11.59
N MET A 35 -8.78 4.64 10.38
CA MET A 35 -9.22 3.30 10.02
C MET A 35 -8.00 2.41 9.70
N PRO A 36 -7.95 1.16 10.20
CA PRO A 36 -6.83 0.27 9.93
C PRO A 36 -6.62 0.05 8.42
N CYS A 37 -5.36 -0.04 8.01
CA CYS A 37 -4.94 -0.17 6.61
C CYS A 37 -4.13 -1.45 6.39
N ILE A 38 -4.17 -1.99 5.17
CA ILE A 38 -3.29 -3.05 4.65
C ILE A 38 -2.66 -2.61 3.33
N ILE A 39 -1.48 -3.13 3.00
CA ILE A 39 -0.86 -2.94 1.68
C ILE A 39 -1.22 -4.13 0.79
N VAL A 40 -1.97 -3.85 -0.29
CA VAL A 40 -2.27 -4.84 -1.31
C VAL A 40 -1.22 -4.77 -2.42
N ILE A 41 -0.55 -5.90 -2.64
CA ILE A 41 0.38 -6.09 -3.74
C ILE A 41 -0.35 -6.81 -4.87
N HIS A 42 -0.34 -6.24 -6.07
CA HIS A 42 -1.00 -6.82 -7.24
C HIS A 42 -0.18 -6.61 -8.52
N THR A 43 -0.50 -7.41 -9.54
CA THR A 43 0.08 -7.31 -10.88
C THR A 43 -0.76 -6.36 -11.73
N GLY A 44 -0.13 -5.34 -12.31
CA GLY A 44 -0.79 -4.38 -13.19
C GLY A 44 -1.24 -5.04 -14.49
N ASN A 45 -2.54 -5.04 -14.78
CA ASN A 45 -3.10 -5.74 -15.95
C ASN A 45 -2.51 -5.30 -17.30
N LYS A 46 -2.16 -4.01 -17.46
CA LYS A 46 -1.60 -3.49 -18.72
C LYS A 46 -0.09 -3.64 -18.82
N THR A 47 0.64 -3.49 -17.72
CA THR A 47 2.10 -3.38 -17.71
C THR A 47 2.80 -4.61 -17.16
N GLY A 48 2.07 -5.54 -16.54
CA GLY A 48 2.63 -6.68 -15.83
C GLY A 48 3.41 -6.33 -14.55
N ALA A 49 3.56 -5.04 -14.23
CA ALA A 49 4.39 -4.55 -13.12
C ALA A 49 3.79 -4.88 -11.75
N ILE A 50 4.65 -5.02 -10.74
CA ILE A 50 4.18 -5.05 -9.34
C ILE A 50 3.70 -3.65 -8.96
N ARG A 51 2.55 -3.58 -8.30
CA ARG A 51 1.95 -2.37 -7.74
C ARG A 51 1.61 -2.61 -6.27
N LYS A 52 1.77 -1.58 -5.44
CA LYS A 52 1.46 -1.60 -4.01
C LYS A 52 0.50 -0.47 -3.70
N ILE A 53 -0.64 -0.79 -3.08
CA ILE A 53 -1.69 0.20 -2.77
C ILE A 53 -2.20 -0.04 -1.34
N PRO A 54 -2.22 1.00 -0.48
CA PRO A 54 -2.87 0.97 0.81
C PRO A 54 -4.40 0.96 0.65
N LEU A 55 -5.08 0.04 1.34
CA LEU A 55 -6.54 -0.05 1.38
C LEU A 55 -7.02 -0.23 2.82
N MET A 56 -8.28 0.15 3.08
CA MET A 56 -8.91 -0.11 4.37
C MET A 56 -8.97 -1.61 4.65
N ARG A 57 -8.58 -1.99 5.87
CA ARG A 57 -8.67 -3.36 6.34
C ARG A 57 -10.11 -3.66 6.72
N VAL A 58 -10.67 -4.68 6.07
CA VAL A 58 -11.95 -5.28 6.46
C VAL A 58 -11.66 -6.68 6.97
N LYS A 59 -12.17 -7.02 8.16
CA LYS A 59 -12.09 -8.35 8.76
C LYS A 59 -13.52 -8.88 8.93
N VAL A 60 -13.75 -10.12 8.52
CA VAL A 60 -14.97 -10.88 8.81
C VAL A 60 -14.56 -12.01 9.77
N ASP A 61 -15.44 -12.35 10.72
CA ASP A 61 -15.24 -13.47 11.65
C ASP A 61 -15.68 -14.81 11.06
#